data_AF-A0A952RS08-F1
#
_entry.id   AF-A0A952RS08-F1
#
_cell.length_a   1.000
_cell.length_b   1.000
_cell.length_c   1.000
_cell.angle_alpha   90.00
_cell.angle_beta   90.00
_cell.angle_gamma   90.00
#
_symmetry.space_group_name_H-M   'P 1'
#
loop_
_entity.id
_entity.type
_entity.pdbx_description
1 polymer ?
#
loop_
_entity_poly.entity_id
_entity_poly.type
_entity_poly.pdbx_seq_one_letter_code
_entity_poly.pdbx_strand_id
1 'polypeptide(L)'
;MKPPARTARRIALVLSALAVLVSVGCGVAARHAFAMRGVVESDPEALVGPLLWFLVLLLVALLLRMGAAVCELLWLERTWSNLPLELRKVGPIEKVEPIVLIGVSLVPGVAWIWKLGVIDAVARGFEAIRARVPFTAPVPRRLGVAAVVVGWVPGLNVYVAPFLWEVFATRIDRCVSEIEARRAPA
;
A
#
# COMPACT_ATOMS: atom_id res chain seq x y z
N MET A 1 18.38 -11.83 9.51
CA MET A 1 17.38 -11.11 8.70
C MET A 1 16.07 -11.22 9.46
N LYS A 2 15.21 -10.19 9.46
CA LYS A 2 13.93 -10.24 10.17
C LYS A 2 12.91 -10.95 9.27
N PRO A 3 12.14 -11.92 9.80
CA PRO A 3 11.14 -12.62 8.98
C PRO A 3 10.09 -11.63 8.47
N PRO A 4 9.44 -11.89 7.32
CA PRO A 4 8.48 -10.96 6.74
C PRO A 4 7.29 -10.65 7.65
N ALA A 5 6.74 -9.42 7.56
CA ALA A 5 5.59 -8.97 8.35
C ALA A 5 4.25 -9.58 7.85
N ARG A 6 4.15 -10.91 7.79
CA ARG A 6 3.00 -11.63 7.19
C ARG A 6 1.67 -11.26 7.85
N THR A 7 1.64 -11.10 9.17
CA THR A 7 0.42 -10.73 9.90
C THR A 7 -0.06 -9.33 9.52
N ALA A 8 0.84 -8.34 9.50
CA ALA A 8 0.50 -6.98 9.10
C ALA A 8 -0.06 -6.94 7.67
N ARG A 9 0.54 -7.70 6.74
CA ARG A 9 0.02 -7.81 5.36
C ARG A 9 -1.37 -8.42 5.27
N ARG A 10 -1.64 -9.51 6.00
CA ARG A 10 -2.97 -10.12 6.04
C ARG A 10 -4.02 -9.14 6.55
N ILE A 11 -3.68 -8.40 7.62
CA ILE A 11 -4.55 -7.35 8.14
C ILE A 11 -4.77 -6.25 7.10
N ALA A 12 -3.72 -5.78 6.43
CA ALA A 12 -3.82 -4.77 5.37
C ALA A 12 -4.74 -5.22 4.22
N LEU A 13 -4.63 -6.49 3.81
CA LEU A 13 -5.47 -7.07 2.76
C LEU A 13 -6.95 -7.13 3.18
N VAL A 14 -7.23 -7.61 4.40
CA VAL A 14 -8.59 -7.67 4.94
C VAL A 14 -9.19 -6.26 5.04
N LEU A 15 -8.44 -5.31 5.61
CA LEU A 15 -8.88 -3.91 5.70
C LEU A 15 -9.12 -3.29 4.32
N SER A 16 -8.25 -3.60 3.34
CA SER A 16 -8.41 -3.12 1.96
C SER A 16 -9.64 -3.70 1.28
N ALA A 17 -9.92 -5.00 1.49
CA ALA A 17 -11.11 -5.67 0.96
C ALA A 17 -12.40 -5.11 1.59
N LEU A 18 -12.41 -4.90 2.91
CA LEU A 18 -13.53 -4.26 3.60
C LEU A 18 -13.73 -2.83 3.10
N ALA A 19 -12.66 -2.06 2.92
CA ALA A 19 -12.75 -0.70 2.38
C ALA A 19 -13.35 -0.68 0.96
N VAL A 20 -13.04 -1.67 0.12
CA VAL A 20 -13.64 -1.84 -1.21
C VAL A 20 -15.15 -2.10 -1.09
N LEU A 21 -15.57 -3.03 -0.24
CA LEU A 21 -16.99 -3.34 -0.03
C LEU A 21 -17.77 -2.10 0.47
N VAL A 22 -17.20 -1.37 1.43
CA VAL A 22 -17.79 -0.12 1.93
C VAL A 22 -17.85 0.94 0.82
N SER A 23 -16.80 1.07 -0.01
CA SER A 23 -16.78 2.02 -1.14
C SER A 23 -17.85 1.71 -2.19
N VAL A 24 -18.11 0.42 -2.45
CA VAL A 24 -19.23 -0.01 -3.32
C VAL A 24 -20.56 0.42 -2.70
N GLY A 25 -20.73 0.22 -1.39
CA GLY A 25 -21.87 0.71 -0.62
C GLY A 25 -22.06 2.23 -0.73
N CYS A 26 -20.97 3.01 -0.62
CA CYS A 26 -20.99 4.45 -0.85
C CYS A 26 -21.51 4.80 -2.25
N GLY A 27 -21.09 4.07 -3.28
CA GLY A 27 -21.55 4.26 -4.66
C GLY A 27 -23.05 4.04 -4.82
N VAL A 28 -23.61 3.04 -4.14
CA VAL A 28 -25.07 2.79 -4.12
C VAL A 28 -25.80 3.94 -3.43
N ALA A 29 -25.34 4.36 -2.24
CA ALA A 29 -25.93 5.48 -1.51
C ALA A 29 -25.87 6.80 -2.30
N ALA A 30 -24.73 7.09 -2.94
CA ALA A 30 -24.54 8.25 -3.80
C ALA A 30 -25.48 8.23 -5.01
N ARG A 31 -25.64 7.07 -5.66
CA ARG A 31 -26.59 6.91 -6.78
C ARG A 31 -28.03 7.13 -6.33
N HIS A 32 -28.41 6.64 -5.16
CA HIS A 32 -29.74 6.85 -4.59
C HIS A 32 -29.99 8.33 -4.27
N ALA A 33 -29.01 9.00 -3.64
CA ALA A 33 -29.08 10.45 -3.38
C ALA A 33 -29.20 11.25 -4.69
N PHE A 34 -28.43 10.90 -5.72
CA PHE A 34 -28.50 11.56 -7.03
C PHE A 34 -29.86 11.33 -7.73
N ALA A 35 -30.44 10.13 -7.61
CA ALA A 35 -31.75 9.83 -8.17
C ALA A 35 -32.88 10.65 -7.51
N MET A 36 -32.72 11.03 -6.24
CA MET A 36 -33.69 11.87 -5.52
C MET A 36 -33.58 13.36 -5.84
N ARG A 37 -32.65 13.79 -6.70
CA ARG A 37 -32.46 15.17 -7.16
C ARG A 37 -33.77 15.93 -7.45
N GLY A 38 -34.74 15.29 -8.10
CA GLY A 38 -36.02 15.94 -8.46
C GLY A 38 -36.95 16.18 -7.26
N VAL A 39 -36.81 15.40 -6.19
CA VAL A 39 -37.56 15.55 -4.94
C VAL A 39 -36.92 16.63 -4.05
N VAL A 40 -35.60 16.80 -4.14
CA VAL A 40 -34.82 17.79 -3.38
C VAL A 40 -35.24 19.23 -3.68
N GLU A 41 -35.72 19.52 -4.90
CA GLU A 41 -36.24 20.84 -5.24
C GLU A 41 -37.50 21.21 -4.44
N SER A 42 -38.29 20.21 -4.02
CA SER A 42 -39.50 20.40 -3.21
C SER A 42 -39.31 20.15 -1.71
N ASP A 43 -38.37 19.30 -1.32
CA ASP A 43 -38.06 18.97 0.07
C ASP A 43 -36.55 18.69 0.26
N PRO A 44 -35.77 19.69 0.68
CA PRO A 44 -34.33 19.54 0.92
C PRO A 44 -34.00 18.59 2.08
N GLU A 45 -34.90 18.41 3.05
CA GLU A 45 -34.64 17.59 4.24
C GLU A 45 -34.58 16.10 3.89
N ALA A 46 -35.30 15.69 2.84
CA ALA A 46 -35.26 14.33 2.31
C ALA A 46 -33.85 13.89 1.84
N LEU A 47 -32.95 14.83 1.52
CA LEU A 47 -31.56 14.53 1.12
C LEU A 47 -30.63 14.27 2.32
N VAL A 48 -30.96 14.80 3.50
CA VAL A 48 -30.07 14.82 4.66
C VAL A 48 -29.70 13.41 5.11
N GLY A 49 -30.67 12.51 5.25
CA GLY A 49 -30.42 11.12 5.65
C GLY A 49 -29.49 10.35 4.69
N PRO A 50 -29.82 10.28 3.39
CA PRO A 50 -28.97 9.66 2.37
C PRO A 50 -27.57 10.25 2.28
N LEU A 51 -27.44 11.58 2.38
CA LEU A 51 -26.16 12.28 2.38
C LEU A 51 -25.33 11.91 3.62
N LEU A 52 -25.95 11.87 4.81
CA LEU A 52 -25.28 11.45 6.04
C LEU A 52 -24.78 10.01 5.94
N TRP A 53 -25.60 9.09 5.42
CA TRP A 53 -25.16 7.70 5.17
C TRP A 53 -23.98 7.63 4.21
N PHE A 54 -24.02 8.39 3.11
CA PHE A 54 -22.90 8.48 2.17
C PHE A 54 -21.62 8.97 2.86
N LEU A 55 -21.70 10.04 3.66
CA LEU A 55 -20.55 10.60 4.37
C LEU A 55 -20.00 9.64 5.44
N VAL A 56 -20.87 8.94 6.18
CA VAL A 56 -20.47 7.95 7.18
C VAL A 56 -19.75 6.77 6.52
N LEU A 57 -20.33 6.21 5.45
CA LEU A 57 -19.69 5.11 4.72
C LEU A 57 -18.34 5.54 4.12
N LEU A 58 -18.25 6.77 3.61
CA LEU A 58 -17.00 7.32 3.09
C LEU A 58 -15.93 7.45 4.19
N LEU A 59 -16.31 7.94 5.38
CA LEU A 59 -15.42 8.03 6.53
C LEU A 59 -14.93 6.64 6.97
N VAL A 60 -15.82 5.65 7.04
CA VAL A 60 -15.44 4.27 7.39
C VAL A 60 -14.48 3.69 6.36
N ALA A 61 -14.74 3.88 5.06
CA ALA A 61 -13.83 3.43 4.00
C ALA A 61 -12.44 4.08 4.13
N LEU A 62 -12.40 5.38 4.45
CA LEU A 62 -11.15 6.11 4.67
C LEU A 62 -10.37 5.56 5.87
N LEU A 63 -11.03 5.33 7.01
CA LEU A 63 -10.39 4.79 8.21
C LEU A 63 -9.81 3.39 7.98
N LEU A 64 -10.56 2.52 7.29
CA LEU A 64 -10.07 1.19 6.90
C LEU A 64 -8.82 1.30 6.01
N ARG A 65 -8.76 2.30 5.11
CA ARG A 65 -7.57 2.55 4.29
C ARG A 65 -6.39 3.12 5.03
N MET A 66 -6.62 4.01 5.99
CA MET A 66 -5.55 4.47 6.86
C MET A 66 -4.97 3.31 7.66
N GLY A 67 -5.82 2.42 8.21
CA GLY A 67 -5.37 1.22 8.91
C GLY A 67 -4.56 0.26 8.01
N ALA A 68 -5.01 0.05 6.77
CA ALA A 68 -4.26 -0.75 5.80
C ALA A 68 -2.90 -0.11 5.48
N ALA A 69 -2.86 1.20 5.24
CA ALA A 69 -1.63 1.93 4.95
C ALA A 69 -0.61 1.86 6.11
N VAL A 70 -1.06 1.91 7.36
CA VAL A 70 -0.18 1.71 8.53
C VAL A 70 0.46 0.32 8.50
N CYS A 71 -0.34 -0.73 8.22
CA CYS A 71 0.17 -2.09 8.09
C CYS A 71 1.17 -2.25 6.94
N GLU A 72 0.94 -1.57 5.81
CA GLU A 72 1.88 -1.52 4.69
C GLU A 72 3.19 -0.83 5.06
N LEU A 73 3.13 0.27 5.82
CA LEU A 73 4.32 0.96 6.34
C LEU A 73 5.14 0.07 7.28
N LEU A 74 4.49 -0.71 8.14
CA LEU A 74 5.17 -1.70 9.00
C LEU A 74 5.86 -2.79 8.18
N TRP A 75 5.20 -3.29 7.14
CA TRP A 75 5.83 -4.25 6.23
C TRP A 75 7.04 -3.63 5.50
N LEU A 76 6.90 -2.38 5.06
CA LEU A 76 7.94 -1.67 4.35
C LEU A 76 9.15 -1.36 5.24
N GLU A 77 8.94 -0.91 6.48
CA GLU A 77 9.97 -0.71 7.50
C GLU A 77 10.80 -1.97 7.72
N ARG A 78 10.12 -3.11 7.85
CA ARG A 78 10.75 -4.40 8.10
C ARG A 78 11.52 -4.90 6.88
N THR A 79 10.93 -4.76 5.70
CA THR A 79 11.56 -5.11 4.42
C THR A 79 12.79 -4.24 4.15
N TRP A 80 12.70 -2.94 4.43
CA TRP A 80 13.81 -2.01 4.28
C TRP A 80 14.95 -2.30 5.27
N SER A 81 14.60 -2.62 6.51
CA SER A 81 15.54 -3.04 7.54
C SER A 81 16.34 -4.30 7.18
N ASN A 82 15.82 -5.12 6.27
CA ASN A 82 16.49 -6.31 5.78
C ASN A 82 17.56 -6.04 4.71
N LEU A 83 17.57 -4.84 4.11
CA LEU A 83 18.63 -4.42 3.21
C LEU A 83 19.87 -3.97 4.03
N PRO A 84 21.10 -4.33 3.61
CA PRO A 84 22.32 -3.71 4.12
C PRO A 84 22.29 -2.19 3.98
N LEU A 85 22.90 -1.46 4.91
CA LEU A 85 22.83 0.01 4.95
C LEU A 85 23.40 0.65 3.67
N GLU A 86 24.39 0.02 3.05
CA GLU A 86 25.02 0.45 1.80
C GLU A 86 24.07 0.36 0.60
N LEU A 87 23.04 -0.50 0.69
CA LEU A 87 22.03 -0.68 -0.35
C LEU A 87 20.75 0.14 -0.08
N ARG A 88 20.65 0.82 1.06
CA ARG A 88 19.51 1.67 1.43
C ARG A 88 19.63 3.06 0.81
N LYS A 89 19.51 3.14 -0.53
CA LYS A 89 19.60 4.39 -1.28
C LYS A 89 18.28 4.70 -1.98
N VAL A 90 17.72 5.88 -1.76
CA VAL A 90 16.51 6.37 -2.43
C VAL A 90 16.86 7.59 -3.26
N GLY A 91 16.97 7.40 -4.58
CA GLY A 91 17.42 8.47 -5.49
C GLY A 91 18.82 8.99 -5.08
N PRO A 92 18.99 10.29 -4.80
CA PRO A 92 20.27 10.85 -4.34
C PRO A 92 20.56 10.60 -2.86
N ILE A 93 19.59 10.17 -2.04
CA ILE A 93 19.74 10.04 -0.60
C ILE A 93 20.30 8.66 -0.26
N GLU A 94 21.45 8.63 0.40
CA GLU A 94 22.15 7.40 0.78
C GLU A 94 21.92 7.04 2.26
N LYS A 95 22.09 5.76 2.60
CA LYS A 95 22.00 5.23 3.97
C LYS A 95 20.71 5.61 4.69
N VAL A 96 19.58 5.60 3.97
CA VAL A 96 18.27 5.98 4.50
C VAL A 96 17.86 5.02 5.60
N GLU A 97 17.66 5.53 6.81
CA GLU A 97 17.17 4.75 7.93
C GLU A 97 15.66 4.44 7.81
N PRO A 98 15.17 3.34 8.39
CA PRO A 98 13.75 2.98 8.32
C PRO A 98 12.81 4.08 8.84
N ILE A 99 13.23 4.82 9.88
CA ILE A 99 12.42 5.92 10.43
C ILE A 99 12.30 7.09 9.46
N VAL A 100 13.38 7.44 8.75
CA VAL A 100 13.37 8.47 7.70
C VAL A 100 12.48 8.02 6.55
N LEU A 101 12.57 6.75 6.17
CA LEU A 101 11.75 6.17 5.12
C LEU A 101 10.24 6.28 5.42
N ILE A 102 9.83 5.98 6.66
CA ILE A 102 8.44 6.15 7.09
C ILE A 102 8.09 7.64 7.17
N GLY A 103 8.92 8.46 7.80
CA GLY A 103 8.65 9.88 8.02
C GLY A 103 8.38 10.64 6.72
N VAL A 104 9.22 10.45 5.70
CA VAL A 104 9.03 11.10 4.38
C VAL A 104 7.79 10.56 3.66
N SER A 105 7.41 9.29 3.90
CA SER A 105 6.18 8.71 3.35
C SER A 105 4.89 9.32 3.92
N LEU A 106 4.99 10.11 5.00
CA LEU A 106 3.86 10.83 5.61
C LEU A 106 3.73 12.27 5.13
N VAL A 107 4.72 12.81 4.41
CA VAL A 107 4.71 14.21 3.93
C VAL A 107 3.83 14.30 2.67
N PRO A 108 2.69 15.01 2.70
CA PRO A 108 1.82 15.17 1.54
C PRO A 108 2.57 15.80 0.36
N GLY A 109 2.23 15.38 -0.87
CA GLY A 109 2.91 15.82 -2.10
C GLY A 109 4.25 15.13 -2.35
N VAL A 110 5.10 14.98 -1.33
CA VAL A 110 6.41 14.30 -1.46
C VAL A 110 6.25 12.77 -1.44
N ALA A 111 5.32 12.27 -0.62
CA ALA A 111 5.11 10.84 -0.40
C ALA A 111 4.91 10.03 -1.69
N TRP A 112 4.32 10.61 -2.74
CA TRP A 112 4.03 9.89 -3.99
C TRP A 112 5.30 9.58 -4.79
N ILE A 113 6.16 10.59 -4.99
CA ILE A 113 7.45 10.42 -5.67
C ILE A 113 8.38 9.60 -4.78
N TRP A 114 8.35 9.84 -3.48
CA TRP A 114 9.13 9.09 -2.50
C TRP A 114 8.83 7.59 -2.56
N LYS A 115 7.55 7.19 -2.57
CA LYS A 115 7.15 5.78 -2.69
C LYS A 115 7.70 5.12 -3.95
N LEU A 116 7.72 5.81 -5.09
CA LEU A 116 8.35 5.27 -6.30
C LEU A 116 9.85 4.99 -6.10
N GLY A 117 10.56 5.97 -5.55
CA GLY A 117 11.99 5.84 -5.25
C GLY A 117 12.27 4.69 -4.28
N VAL A 118 11.46 4.56 -3.23
CA VAL A 118 11.58 3.48 -2.25
C VAL A 118 11.36 2.12 -2.87
N ILE A 119 10.34 1.95 -3.71
CA ILE A 119 10.07 0.67 -4.36
C ILE A 119 11.15 0.29 -5.37
N ASP A 120 11.64 1.27 -6.13
CA ASP A 120 12.78 1.07 -7.03
C ASP A 120 14.02 0.61 -6.26
N ALA A 121 14.30 1.27 -5.13
CA ALA A 121 15.41 0.98 -4.24
C ALA A 121 15.30 -0.39 -3.59
N VAL A 122 14.13 -0.78 -3.10
CA VAL A 122 13.88 -2.13 -2.56
C VAL A 122 14.21 -3.17 -3.62
N ALA A 123 13.67 -3.02 -4.84
CA ALA A 123 13.90 -3.99 -5.90
C ALA A 123 15.39 -4.08 -6.29
N ARG A 124 16.07 -2.94 -6.49
CA ARG A 124 17.51 -2.91 -6.78
C ARG A 124 18.34 -3.49 -5.63
N GLY A 125 17.96 -3.24 -4.38
CA GLY A 125 18.62 -3.78 -3.21
C GLY A 125 18.57 -5.31 -3.18
N PHE A 126 17.40 -5.91 -3.43
CA PHE A 126 17.28 -7.37 -3.51
C PHE A 126 18.03 -7.96 -4.72
N GLU A 127 18.00 -7.30 -5.87
CA GLU A 127 18.82 -7.71 -7.03
C GLU A 127 20.33 -7.65 -6.72
N ALA A 128 20.80 -6.61 -6.04
CA ALA A 128 22.20 -6.52 -5.60
C ALA A 128 22.57 -7.59 -4.56
N ILE A 129 21.64 -7.94 -3.66
CA ILE A 129 21.83 -9.06 -2.71
C ILE A 129 21.96 -10.39 -3.46
N ARG A 130 21.23 -10.58 -4.57
CA ARG A 130 21.30 -11.82 -5.37
C ARG A 130 22.72 -12.16 -5.81
N ALA A 131 23.53 -11.14 -6.09
CA ALA A 131 24.94 -11.33 -6.45
C ALA A 131 25.80 -11.91 -5.31
N ARG A 132 25.38 -11.74 -4.06
CA ARG A 132 26.09 -12.23 -2.86
C ARG A 132 25.48 -13.50 -2.27
N VAL A 133 24.15 -13.60 -2.33
CA VAL A 133 23.37 -14.76 -1.88
C VAL A 133 22.43 -15.09 -3.04
N PRO A 134 22.79 -16.02 -3.92
CA PRO A 134 21.94 -16.39 -5.05
C PRO A 134 20.55 -16.80 -4.55
N PHE A 135 19.48 -16.46 -5.27
CA PHE A 135 18.10 -16.89 -5.02
C PHE A 135 17.35 -16.88 -6.35
N THR A 136 16.32 -17.72 -6.49
CA THR A 136 15.63 -17.94 -7.77
C THR A 136 14.34 -17.14 -7.88
N ALA A 137 13.74 -16.72 -6.77
CA ALA A 137 12.56 -15.87 -6.78
C ALA A 137 12.79 -14.57 -7.61
N PRO A 138 11.90 -14.22 -8.55
CA PRO A 138 12.05 -13.02 -9.37
C PRO A 138 11.74 -11.75 -8.55
N VAL A 139 12.57 -10.71 -8.68
CA VAL A 139 12.32 -9.42 -8.03
C VAL A 139 11.32 -8.61 -8.86
N PRO A 140 10.13 -8.30 -8.32
CA PRO A 140 9.00 -7.75 -9.08
C PRO A 140 9.05 -6.23 -9.28
N ARG A 141 10.18 -5.67 -9.74
CA ARG A 141 10.38 -4.20 -9.84
C ARG A 141 9.24 -3.46 -10.57
N ARG A 142 8.90 -3.92 -11.78
CA ARG A 142 7.85 -3.30 -12.62
C ARG A 142 6.47 -3.34 -11.95
N LEU A 143 6.18 -4.42 -11.24
CA LEU A 143 4.90 -4.58 -10.53
C LEU A 143 4.80 -3.59 -9.36
N GLY A 144 5.88 -3.40 -8.60
CA GLY A 144 5.91 -2.43 -7.52
C GLY A 144 5.72 -0.99 -8.04
N VAL A 145 6.42 -0.64 -9.12
CA VAL A 145 6.25 0.68 -9.77
C VAL A 145 4.80 0.85 -10.26
N ALA A 146 4.25 -0.17 -10.91
CA ALA A 146 2.86 -0.15 -11.37
C ALA A 146 1.88 0.02 -10.20
N ALA A 147 2.08 -0.66 -9.08
CA ALA A 147 1.24 -0.52 -7.89
C ALA A 147 1.21 0.93 -7.38
N VAL A 148 2.36 1.62 -7.36
CA VAL A 148 2.45 3.01 -6.93
C VAL A 148 1.77 3.95 -7.93
N VAL A 149 2.04 3.80 -9.23
CA VAL A 149 1.43 4.64 -10.29
C VAL A 149 -0.09 4.47 -10.32
N VAL A 150 -0.59 3.23 -10.24
CA VAL A 150 -2.03 2.93 -10.16
C VAL A 150 -2.64 3.52 -8.88
N GLY A 151 -1.87 3.58 -7.80
CA GLY A 151 -2.26 4.22 -6.54
C GLY A 151 -2.45 5.74 -6.64
N TRP A 152 -1.99 6.40 -7.70
CA TRP A 152 -2.21 7.84 -7.90
C TRP A 152 -3.56 8.15 -8.53
N VAL A 153 -4.15 7.17 -9.22
CA VAL A 153 -5.42 7.37 -9.93
C VAL A 153 -6.58 7.18 -8.95
N PRO A 154 -7.43 8.20 -8.74
CA PRO A 154 -8.63 8.05 -7.92
C PRO A 154 -9.49 6.87 -8.41
N GLY A 155 -10.08 6.12 -7.47
CA GLY A 155 -10.77 4.87 -7.79
C GLY A 155 -9.80 3.67 -7.90
N LEU A 156 -8.79 3.71 -8.76
CA LEU A 156 -7.84 2.60 -8.90
C LEU A 156 -6.99 2.39 -7.64
N ASN A 157 -6.69 3.46 -6.90
CA ASN A 157 -6.06 3.39 -5.58
C ASN A 157 -6.87 2.55 -4.57
N VAL A 158 -8.19 2.50 -4.76
CA VAL A 158 -9.08 1.68 -3.93
C VAL A 158 -9.16 0.26 -4.50
N TYR A 159 -9.40 0.08 -5.79
CA TYR A 159 -9.71 -1.27 -6.29
C TYR A 159 -8.49 -2.11 -6.69
N VAL A 160 -7.47 -1.49 -7.29
CA VAL A 160 -6.40 -2.21 -8.00
C VAL A 160 -5.05 -2.08 -7.31
N ALA A 161 -4.69 -0.88 -6.86
CA ALA A 161 -3.40 -0.62 -6.24
C ALA A 161 -3.07 -1.55 -5.05
N PRO A 162 -4.00 -1.83 -4.10
CA PRO A 162 -3.71 -2.72 -2.97
C PRO A 162 -3.46 -4.15 -3.41
N PHE A 163 -4.14 -4.61 -4.46
CA PHE A 163 -3.92 -5.94 -5.02
C PHE A 163 -2.53 -6.05 -5.66
N LEU A 164 -2.16 -5.08 -6.51
CA LEU A 164 -0.82 -5.05 -7.10
C LEU A 164 0.28 -4.95 -6.04
N TRP A 165 0.03 -4.14 -4.99
CA TRP A 165 0.91 -4.00 -3.84
C TRP A 165 1.09 -5.33 -3.09
N GLU A 166 -0.01 -6.06 -2.84
CA GLU A 166 0.04 -7.34 -2.14
C GLU A 166 0.77 -8.42 -2.96
N VAL A 167 0.58 -8.46 -4.28
CA VAL A 167 1.33 -9.36 -5.16
C VAL A 167 2.82 -9.00 -5.17
N PHE A 168 3.15 -7.71 -5.21
CA PHE A 168 4.52 -7.23 -5.08
C PHE A 168 5.15 -7.65 -3.76
N ALA A 169 4.49 -7.37 -2.64
CA ALA A 169 4.94 -7.70 -1.30
C ALA A 169 5.14 -9.21 -1.11
N THR A 170 4.23 -10.03 -1.65
CA THR A 170 4.37 -11.51 -1.65
C THR A 170 5.65 -11.97 -2.33
N ARG A 171 5.97 -11.40 -3.49
CA ARG A 171 7.15 -11.80 -4.25
C ARG A 171 8.44 -11.33 -3.58
N ILE A 172 8.45 -10.16 -2.95
CA ILE A 172 9.58 -9.72 -2.12
C ILE A 172 9.75 -10.63 -0.89
N ASP A 173 8.67 -10.97 -0.20
CA ASP A 173 8.72 -11.88 0.95
C ASP A 173 9.28 -13.26 0.60
N ARG A 174 9.00 -13.77 -0.61
CA ARG A 174 9.63 -15.00 -1.12
C ARG A 174 11.15 -14.83 -1.27
N CYS A 175 11.61 -13.70 -1.79
CA CYS A 175 13.04 -13.40 -1.88
C CYS A 175 13.68 -13.39 -0.47
N VAL A 176 13.03 -12.74 0.49
CA VAL A 176 13.49 -12.72 1.89
C VAL A 176 13.57 -14.13 2.48
N SER A 177 12.53 -14.95 2.31
CA SER A 177 12.52 -16.33 2.82
C SER A 177 13.59 -17.21 2.16
N GLU A 178 13.85 -17.07 0.85
CA GLU A 178 14.94 -17.79 0.19
C GLU A 178 16.32 -17.35 0.69
N ILE A 179 16.53 -16.04 0.91
CA ILE A 179 17.78 -15.51 1.48
C ILE A 179 17.97 -16.01 2.92
N GLU A 180 16.92 -16.03 3.72
CA GLU A 180 16.95 -16.56 5.09
C GLU A 180 17.31 -18.05 5.13
N ALA A 181 16.65 -18.87 4.30
CA ALA A 181 16.90 -20.30 4.23
C ALA A 181 18.33 -20.64 3.83
N ARG A 182 18.98 -19.81 2.99
CA ARG A 182 20.37 -19.99 2.57
C ARG A 182 21.39 -19.46 3.58
N ARG A 183 20.96 -18.58 4.50
CA ARG A 183 21.84 -17.99 5.54
C ARG A 183 21.80 -18.73 6.86
N ALA A 184 20.74 -19.48 7.15
CA ALA A 184 20.72 -20.40 8.27
C ALA A 184 21.63 -21.59 7.91
N PRO A 185 22.83 -21.72 8.51
CA PRO A 185 23.60 -22.94 8.32
C PRO A 185 22.80 -24.10 8.90
N ALA A 186 22.81 -25.24 8.19
CA ALA A 186 22.39 -26.52 8.73
C ALA A 186 23.30 -26.92 9.91
#